data_AF-A0A5Y2SI53-F1
#
_entry.id   AF-A0A5Y2SI53-F1
#
_cell.length_a   1.000
_cell.length_b   1.000
_cell.length_c   1.000
_cell.angle_alpha   90.00
_cell.angle_beta   90.00
_cell.angle_gamma   90.00
#
_symmetry.space_group_name_H-M   'P 1'
#
loop_
_entity.id
_entity.type
_entity.pdbx_description
1 polymer ?
#
loop_
_entity_poly.entity_id
_entity_poly.type
_entity_poly.pdbx_seq_one_letter_code
_entity_poly.pdbx_strand_id
1 'polypeptide(L)'
;MLFVEFIVKDLLGQASILITFIAMLGLILQKKSPAKTAEGTFKTLLGFLIMMAGINIIVATLTFLNDIFTQGFGMKGYITDVAAIAGLANRELGSEVALTLMVIFAVNIIIVRLTPLKYIFLTGQALLGMATIGAVIGYKAGLTGLPLILTGGIFGGVIHGLFITSLPAFLVPMLESYGFTGVTFSDSDVISSGLVLGHAFQKNGLFVALFIVFVAALAWFVNGKSAKPKGENIHESV
;
A
#
# COMPACT_ATOMS: atom_id res chain seq x y z
N MET A 1 -2.90 -13.19 -28.02
CA MET A 1 -2.58 -13.51 -26.60
C MET A 1 -1.13 -13.18 -26.25
N LEU A 2 -0.13 -13.70 -26.96
CA LEU A 2 1.31 -13.46 -26.69
C LEU A 2 1.74 -11.99 -26.52
N PHE A 3 1.30 -11.08 -27.39
CA PHE A 3 1.68 -9.65 -27.29
C PHE A 3 1.05 -8.95 -26.07
N VAL A 4 -0.18 -9.30 -25.73
CA VAL A 4 -0.88 -8.75 -24.55
C VAL A 4 -0.29 -9.33 -23.27
N GLU A 5 0.04 -10.61 -23.25
CA GLU A 5 0.74 -11.23 -22.11
C GLU A 5 2.13 -10.63 -21.92
N PHE A 6 2.89 -10.39 -22.99
CA PHE A 6 4.19 -9.71 -22.90
C PHE A 6 4.06 -8.30 -22.31
N ILE A 7 3.09 -7.51 -22.76
CA ILE A 7 2.87 -6.17 -22.21
C ILE A 7 2.44 -6.25 -20.74
N VAL A 8 1.51 -7.14 -20.39
CA VAL A 8 0.93 -7.15 -19.04
C VAL A 8 1.86 -7.83 -18.03
N LYS A 9 2.45 -8.98 -18.35
CA LYS A 9 3.32 -9.72 -17.41
C LYS A 9 4.76 -9.25 -17.45
N ASP A 10 5.32 -9.04 -18.63
CA ASP A 10 6.77 -8.83 -18.74
C ASP A 10 7.15 -7.34 -18.72
N LEU A 11 6.31 -6.47 -19.30
CA LEU A 11 6.57 -5.02 -19.34
C LEU A 11 5.97 -4.29 -18.13
N LEU A 12 4.67 -4.46 -17.88
CA LEU A 12 3.94 -3.80 -16.79
C LEU A 12 4.05 -4.55 -15.45
N GLY A 13 4.31 -5.87 -15.50
CA GLY A 13 4.46 -6.70 -14.30
C GLY A 13 5.83 -6.54 -13.61
N GLN A 14 6.84 -6.02 -14.31
CA GLN A 14 8.13 -5.71 -13.70
C GLN A 14 8.19 -4.26 -13.23
N ALA A 15 8.15 -4.07 -11.91
CA ALA A 15 8.16 -2.74 -11.28
C ALA A 15 9.38 -1.88 -11.69
N SER A 16 10.55 -2.52 -11.86
CA SER A 16 11.79 -1.87 -12.30
C SER A 16 11.67 -1.24 -13.68
N ILE A 17 11.07 -1.99 -14.61
CA ILE A 17 10.84 -1.56 -15.98
C ILE A 17 9.82 -0.43 -16.02
N LEU A 18 8.69 -0.60 -15.34
CA LEU A 18 7.62 0.41 -15.29
C LEU A 18 8.12 1.77 -14.79
N ILE A 19 8.83 1.80 -13.65
CA ILE A 19 9.36 3.04 -13.07
C ILE A 19 10.40 3.69 -13.99
N THR A 20 11.23 2.87 -14.64
CA THR A 20 12.22 3.35 -15.62
C THR A 20 11.55 3.99 -16.83
N PHE A 21 10.47 3.40 -17.35
CA PHE A 21 9.68 3.99 -18.43
C PHE A 21 8.99 5.29 -18.02
N ILE A 22 8.43 5.36 -16.81
CA ILE A 22 7.82 6.58 -16.28
C ILE A 22 8.87 7.69 -16.17
N ALA A 23 10.06 7.40 -15.66
CA ALA A 23 11.15 8.37 -15.59
C ALA A 23 11.61 8.83 -16.99
N MET A 24 11.76 7.90 -17.94
CA MET A 24 12.11 8.20 -19.32
C MET A 24 11.07 9.12 -19.97
N LEU A 25 9.78 8.77 -19.88
CA LEU A 25 8.68 9.60 -20.39
C LEU A 25 8.66 10.96 -19.71
N GLY A 26 8.88 11.02 -18.40
CA GLY A 26 8.95 12.28 -17.65
C GLY A 26 10.07 13.19 -18.15
N LEU A 27 11.26 12.65 -18.46
CA LEU A 27 12.39 13.41 -19.01
C LEU A 27 12.14 13.86 -20.46
N ILE A 28 11.49 13.03 -21.28
CA ILE A 28 11.06 13.38 -22.64
C ILE A 28 10.05 14.52 -22.62
N LEU A 29 9.03 14.45 -21.74
CA LEU A 29 8.01 15.48 -21.58
C LEU A 29 8.61 16.80 -21.06
N GLN A 30 9.65 16.72 -20.23
CA GLN A 30 10.44 17.87 -19.79
C GLN A 30 11.42 18.39 -20.87
N LYS A 31 11.39 17.82 -22.09
CA LYS A 31 12.23 18.19 -23.24
C LYS A 31 13.73 18.17 -22.92
N LYS A 32 14.18 17.23 -22.09
CA LYS A 32 15.61 17.03 -21.82
C LYS A 32 16.30 16.46 -23.07
N SER A 33 17.60 16.71 -23.21
CA SER A 33 18.38 16.20 -24.33
C SER A 33 18.42 14.65 -24.33
N PRO A 34 18.56 13.99 -25.49
CA PRO A 34 18.59 12.52 -25.56
C PRO A 34 19.61 11.88 -24.63
N ALA A 35 20.80 12.49 -24.49
CA ALA A 35 21.83 12.03 -23.56
C ALA A 35 21.38 12.09 -22.09
N LYS A 36 20.74 13.18 -21.66
CA LYS A 36 20.22 13.33 -20.29
C LYS A 36 19.04 12.39 -20.02
N THR A 37 18.20 12.16 -21.03
CA THR A 37 17.10 11.19 -20.95
C THR A 37 17.65 9.79 -20.76
N ALA A 38 18.62 9.36 -21.58
CA ALA A 38 19.27 8.05 -21.43
C ALA A 38 19.94 7.92 -20.06
N GLU A 39 20.75 8.90 -19.65
CA GLU A 39 21.43 8.91 -18.35
C GLU A 39 20.45 8.80 -17.18
N GLY A 40 19.39 9.62 -17.16
CA GLY A 40 18.37 9.59 -16.11
C GLY A 40 17.58 8.27 -16.08
N THR A 41 17.32 7.69 -17.26
CA THR A 41 16.67 6.39 -17.39
C THR A 41 17.54 5.28 -16.80
N PHE A 42 18.84 5.24 -17.15
CA PHE A 42 19.77 4.26 -16.58
C PHE A 42 19.98 4.43 -15.07
N LYS A 43 20.10 5.66 -14.57
CA LYS A 43 20.20 5.92 -13.12
C LYS A 43 18.97 5.42 -12.37
N THR A 44 17.78 5.64 -12.93
CA THR A 44 16.52 5.16 -12.34
C THR A 44 16.49 3.63 -12.30
N LEU A 45 16.84 2.98 -13.42
CA LEU A 45 16.88 1.52 -13.51
C LEU A 45 17.86 0.93 -12.49
N LEU A 46 19.11 1.40 -12.48
CA LEU A 46 20.15 0.90 -11.58
C LEU A 46 19.80 1.17 -10.10
N GLY A 47 19.28 2.36 -9.79
CA GLY A 47 18.85 2.70 -8.43
C GLY A 47 17.76 1.77 -7.93
N PHE A 48 16.76 1.48 -8.76
CA PHE A 48 15.70 0.54 -8.40
C PHE A 48 16.21 -0.90 -8.24
N LEU A 49 17.09 -1.37 -9.13
CA LEU A 49 17.66 -2.72 -9.02
C LEU A 49 18.49 -2.91 -7.74
N ILE A 50 19.32 -1.92 -7.38
CA ILE A 50 20.11 -1.94 -6.15
C ILE A 50 19.19 -1.94 -4.92
N MET A 51 18.17 -1.09 -4.92
CA MET A 51 17.17 -1.03 -3.85
C MET A 51 16.46 -2.38 -3.67
N MET A 52 15.99 -2.99 -4.76
CA MET A 52 15.33 -4.30 -4.71
C MET A 52 16.25 -5.41 -4.22
N ALA A 53 17.53 -5.39 -4.60
CA ALA A 53 18.50 -6.33 -4.06
C ALA A 53 18.63 -6.20 -2.54
N GLY A 54 18.71 -4.98 -2.02
CA GLY A 54 18.73 -4.71 -0.58
C GLY A 54 17.46 -5.18 0.13
N ILE A 55 16.28 -4.86 -0.41
CA ILE A 55 14.98 -5.30 0.12
C ILE A 55 14.92 -6.83 0.21
N ASN A 56 15.33 -7.53 -0.85
CA ASN A 56 15.28 -9.00 -0.89
C ASN A 56 16.17 -9.66 0.16
N ILE A 57 17.35 -9.09 0.46
CA ILE A 57 18.23 -9.59 1.52
C ILE A 57 17.56 -9.45 2.90
N ILE A 58 16.93 -8.31 3.16
CA ILE A 58 16.21 -8.06 4.42
C ILE A 58 15.03 -9.01 4.56
N VAL A 59 14.19 -9.11 3.51
CA VAL A 59 13.03 -10.01 3.49
C VAL A 59 13.46 -11.45 3.70
N ALA A 60 14.50 -11.95 3.02
CA ALA A 60 14.99 -13.31 3.19
C ALA A 60 15.39 -13.59 4.66
N THR A 61 16.03 -12.62 5.30
CA THR A 61 16.44 -12.72 6.71
C THR A 61 15.22 -12.76 7.64
N LEU A 62 14.22 -11.90 7.39
CA LEU A 62 12.99 -11.85 8.18
C LEU A 62 12.13 -13.12 8.00
N THR A 63 12.06 -13.67 6.80
CA THR A 63 11.37 -14.94 6.52
C THR A 63 12.04 -16.09 7.26
N PHE A 64 13.37 -16.20 7.18
CA PHE A 64 14.11 -17.23 7.93
C PHE A 64 13.87 -17.12 9.44
N LEU A 65 13.89 -15.90 9.99
CA LEU A 65 13.56 -15.66 11.38
C LEU A 65 12.14 -16.13 11.70
N ASN A 66 11.16 -15.76 10.87
CA ASN A 66 9.76 -16.17 11.02
C ASN A 66 9.60 -17.70 11.07
N ASP A 67 10.30 -18.42 10.20
CA ASP A 67 10.25 -19.89 10.15
C ASP A 67 10.76 -20.51 11.46
N ILE A 68 11.86 -20.01 12.01
CA ILE A 68 12.40 -20.46 13.30
C ILE A 68 11.40 -20.20 14.43
N PHE A 69 10.80 -19.01 14.48
CA PHE A 69 9.80 -18.70 15.51
C PHE A 69 8.56 -19.59 15.38
N THR A 70 8.11 -19.84 14.15
CA THR A 70 6.94 -20.69 13.89
C THR A 70 7.19 -22.14 14.33
N GLN A 71 8.37 -22.68 14.03
CA GLN A 71 8.76 -24.04 14.46
C GLN A 71 9.05 -24.12 15.97
N GLY A 72 9.77 -23.14 16.52
CA GLY A 72 10.22 -23.14 17.91
C GLY A 72 9.12 -22.89 18.94
N PHE A 73 8.15 -22.04 18.60
CA PHE A 73 7.01 -21.73 19.47
C PHE A 73 5.72 -22.47 19.08
N GLY A 74 5.79 -23.35 18.07
CA GLY A 74 4.65 -24.14 17.62
C GLY A 74 3.46 -23.30 17.15
N MET A 75 3.71 -22.11 16.59
CA MET A 75 2.65 -21.20 16.15
C MET A 75 1.87 -21.87 15.00
N LYS A 76 0.66 -22.36 15.30
CA LYS A 76 -0.27 -22.88 14.31
C LYS A 76 -1.30 -21.79 13.98
N GLY A 77 -1.16 -21.17 12.81
CA GLY A 77 -2.09 -20.14 12.34
C GLY A 77 -1.71 -19.60 10.96
N TYR A 78 -2.65 -18.90 10.32
CA TYR A 78 -2.40 -18.22 9.05
C TYR A 78 -1.28 -17.19 9.24
N ILE A 79 -0.26 -17.26 8.39
CA ILE A 79 0.79 -16.25 8.32
C ILE A 79 0.08 -14.92 8.07
N THR A 80 0.27 -13.94 8.97
CA THR A 80 -0.23 -12.58 8.82
C THR A 80 0.62 -11.86 7.77
N ASP A 81 0.57 -12.37 6.55
CA ASP A 81 1.17 -11.78 5.38
C ASP A 81 0.07 -11.17 4.53
N VAL A 82 0.20 -9.87 4.27
CA VAL A 82 -0.73 -9.10 3.46
C VAL A 82 -0.85 -9.71 2.07
N ALA A 83 0.26 -10.23 1.50
CA ALA A 83 0.25 -10.85 0.19
C ALA A 83 -0.46 -12.22 0.19
N ALA A 84 -0.26 -13.05 1.22
CA ALA A 84 -0.98 -14.30 1.39
C ALA A 84 -2.50 -14.09 1.55
N ILE A 85 -2.91 -13.14 2.40
CA ILE A 85 -4.35 -12.82 2.61
C ILE A 85 -4.96 -12.27 1.32
N ALA A 86 -4.27 -11.33 0.65
CA ALA A 86 -4.74 -10.77 -0.60
C ALA A 86 -4.83 -11.85 -1.70
N GLY A 87 -3.86 -12.76 -1.75
CA GLY A 87 -3.84 -13.88 -2.68
C GLY A 87 -5.03 -14.84 -2.50
N LEU A 88 -5.37 -15.16 -1.24
CA LEU A 88 -6.56 -15.97 -0.93
C LEU A 88 -7.84 -15.26 -1.36
N ALA A 89 -8.00 -13.99 -0.99
CA ALA A 89 -9.17 -13.22 -1.35
C ALA A 89 -9.31 -13.02 -2.87
N ASN A 90 -8.20 -12.83 -3.59
CA ASN A 90 -8.22 -12.70 -5.05
C ASN A 90 -8.56 -14.02 -5.77
N ARG A 91 -8.33 -15.17 -5.16
CA ARG A 91 -8.79 -16.46 -5.70
C ARG A 91 -10.31 -16.60 -5.63
N GLU A 92 -10.93 -16.07 -4.57
CA GLU A 92 -12.39 -16.17 -4.37
C GLU A 92 -13.17 -15.02 -5.02
N LEU A 93 -12.63 -13.80 -5.02
CA LEU A 93 -13.32 -12.56 -5.42
C LEU A 93 -12.55 -11.77 -6.50
N GLY A 94 -11.69 -12.44 -7.28
CA GLY A 94 -10.73 -11.76 -8.15
C GLY A 94 -11.33 -10.75 -9.14
N SER A 95 -12.52 -11.04 -9.68
CA SER A 95 -13.23 -10.12 -10.60
C SER A 95 -13.72 -8.88 -9.86
N GLU A 96 -14.36 -9.08 -8.72
CA GLU A 96 -14.88 -8.02 -7.85
C GLU A 96 -13.76 -7.13 -7.34
N VAL A 97 -12.61 -7.70 -6.95
CA VAL A 97 -11.42 -6.95 -6.53
C VAL A 97 -10.88 -6.10 -7.68
N ALA A 98 -10.73 -6.65 -8.88
CA ALA A 98 -10.20 -5.92 -10.03
C ALA A 98 -11.11 -4.75 -10.42
N LEU A 99 -12.43 -4.95 -10.42
CA LEU A 99 -13.40 -3.89 -10.70
C LEU A 99 -13.42 -2.84 -9.57
N THR A 100 -13.30 -3.26 -8.32
CA THR A 100 -13.20 -2.37 -7.14
C THR A 100 -11.96 -1.49 -7.24
N LEU A 101 -10.81 -2.04 -7.67
CA LEU A 101 -9.59 -1.28 -7.92
C LEU A 101 -9.81 -0.16 -8.93
N MET A 102 -10.52 -0.42 -10.03
CA MET A 102 -10.82 0.62 -11.03
C MET A 102 -11.67 1.75 -10.44
N VAL A 103 -12.65 1.42 -9.60
CA VAL A 103 -13.46 2.42 -8.90
C VAL A 103 -12.61 3.25 -7.94
N ILE A 104 -11.74 2.62 -7.14
CA ILE A 104 -10.81 3.32 -6.24
C ILE A 104 -9.92 4.29 -7.03
N PHE A 105 -9.37 3.84 -8.16
CA PHE A 105 -8.51 4.66 -9.00
C PHE A 105 -9.26 5.87 -9.59
N ALA A 106 -10.49 5.66 -10.07
CA ALA A 106 -11.34 6.75 -10.57
C ALA A 106 -11.67 7.77 -9.47
N VAL A 107 -12.04 7.30 -8.27
CA VAL A 107 -12.30 8.16 -7.11
C VAL A 107 -11.05 8.96 -6.71
N ASN A 108 -9.87 8.35 -6.75
CA ASN A 108 -8.61 9.05 -6.47
C ASN A 108 -8.37 10.22 -7.44
N ILE A 109 -8.58 10.01 -8.74
CA ILE A 109 -8.47 11.08 -9.75
C ILE A 109 -9.47 12.20 -9.47
N ILE A 110 -10.72 11.86 -9.11
CA ILE A 110 -11.76 12.85 -8.80
C ILE A 110 -11.36 13.68 -7.58
N ILE A 111 -10.90 13.05 -6.50
CA ILE A 111 -10.44 13.74 -5.28
C ILE A 111 -9.28 14.69 -5.60
N VAL A 112 -8.28 14.23 -6.34
CA VAL A 112 -7.13 15.05 -6.75
C VAL A 112 -7.57 16.23 -7.63
N ARG A 113 -8.63 16.07 -8.42
CA ARG A 113 -9.14 17.14 -9.29
C ARG A 113 -9.91 18.21 -8.52
N LEU A 114 -10.59 17.83 -7.44
CA LEU A 114 -11.40 18.72 -6.60
C LEU A 114 -10.61 19.37 -5.45
N THR A 115 -9.55 18.72 -4.98
CA THR A 115 -8.70 19.22 -3.89
C THR A 115 -7.45 19.92 -4.44
N PRO A 116 -6.84 20.86 -3.68
CA PRO A 116 -5.58 21.50 -4.09
C PRO A 116 -4.37 20.53 -4.03
N LEU A 117 -4.56 19.33 -3.49
CA LEU A 117 -3.52 18.34 -3.24
C LEU A 117 -3.32 17.44 -4.48
N LYS A 118 -2.25 17.70 -5.24
CA LYS A 118 -1.99 17.06 -6.54
C LYS A 118 -1.15 15.78 -6.44
N TYR A 119 -1.55 14.85 -5.56
CA TYR A 119 -0.86 13.57 -5.37
C TYR A 119 -1.69 12.41 -5.93
N ILE A 120 -1.27 11.88 -7.10
CA ILE A 120 -1.93 10.74 -7.75
C ILE A 120 -1.24 9.45 -7.36
N PHE A 121 -2.04 8.48 -6.93
CA PHE A 121 -1.54 7.18 -6.52
C PHE A 121 -1.43 6.23 -7.72
N LEU A 122 -0.21 5.90 -8.15
CA LEU A 122 0.05 5.07 -9.34
C LEU A 122 0.51 3.64 -9.01
N THR A 123 0.75 3.31 -7.73
CA THR A 123 1.25 1.98 -7.33
C THR A 123 0.13 0.94 -7.32
N GLY A 124 0.15 0.04 -8.32
CA GLY A 124 -0.88 -0.98 -8.49
C GLY A 124 -0.99 -1.99 -7.34
N GLN A 125 0.13 -2.39 -6.72
CA GLN A 125 0.11 -3.37 -5.61
C GLN A 125 -0.60 -2.83 -4.36
N ALA A 126 -0.34 -1.57 -3.99
CA ALA A 126 -0.99 -0.91 -2.86
C ALA A 126 -2.50 -0.74 -3.10
N LEU A 127 -2.87 -0.27 -4.30
CA LEU A 127 -4.26 -0.14 -4.73
C LEU A 127 -4.99 -1.49 -4.74
N LEU A 128 -4.30 -2.56 -5.14
CA LEU A 128 -4.85 -3.91 -5.13
C LEU A 128 -5.13 -4.39 -3.71
N GLY A 129 -4.20 -4.21 -2.77
CA GLY A 129 -4.43 -4.59 -1.37
C GLY A 129 -5.66 -3.91 -0.78
N MET A 130 -5.84 -2.62 -1.07
CA MET A 130 -7.01 -1.86 -0.60
C MET A 130 -8.30 -2.26 -1.31
N ALA A 131 -8.25 -2.53 -2.62
CA ALA A 131 -9.38 -3.09 -3.35
C ALA A 131 -9.80 -4.44 -2.78
N THR A 132 -8.83 -5.29 -2.42
CA THR A 132 -9.08 -6.59 -1.80
C THR A 132 -9.74 -6.43 -0.43
N ILE A 133 -9.25 -5.55 0.43
CA ILE A 133 -9.88 -5.28 1.74
C ILE A 133 -11.31 -4.76 1.55
N GLY A 134 -11.52 -3.77 0.67
CA GLY A 134 -12.83 -3.20 0.40
C GLY A 134 -13.82 -4.24 -0.13
N ALA A 135 -13.38 -5.10 -1.06
CA ALA A 135 -14.19 -6.18 -1.62
C ALA A 135 -14.53 -7.25 -0.57
N VAL A 136 -13.56 -7.68 0.25
CA VAL A 136 -13.78 -8.69 1.30
C VAL A 136 -14.74 -8.18 2.37
N ILE A 137 -14.61 -6.92 2.80
CA ILE A 137 -15.52 -6.31 3.77
C ILE A 137 -16.93 -6.23 3.18
N GLY A 138 -17.07 -5.76 1.93
CA GLY A 138 -18.36 -5.72 1.24
C GLY A 138 -19.01 -7.10 1.12
N TYR A 139 -18.22 -8.11 0.76
CA TYR A 139 -18.67 -9.50 0.68
C TYR A 139 -19.14 -10.04 2.04
N LYS A 140 -18.37 -9.81 3.11
CA LYS A 140 -18.74 -10.21 4.47
C LYS A 140 -19.95 -9.46 5.02
N ALA A 141 -20.23 -8.26 4.51
CA ALA A 141 -21.45 -7.51 4.79
C ALA A 141 -22.67 -8.02 4.00
N GLY A 142 -22.52 -9.06 3.17
CA GLY A 142 -23.59 -9.66 2.38
C GLY A 142 -23.81 -9.01 1.01
N LEU A 143 -22.92 -8.11 0.58
CA LEU A 143 -22.99 -7.49 -0.74
C LEU A 143 -22.31 -8.40 -1.78
N THR A 144 -22.85 -8.45 -2.98
CA THR A 144 -22.26 -9.18 -4.12
C THR A 144 -22.41 -8.36 -5.40
N GLY A 145 -21.57 -8.64 -6.40
CA GLY A 145 -21.64 -7.98 -7.71
C GLY A 145 -21.46 -6.46 -7.64
N LEU A 146 -22.29 -5.73 -8.40
CA LEU A 146 -22.15 -4.28 -8.56
C LEU A 146 -22.26 -3.48 -7.25
N PRO A 147 -23.21 -3.78 -6.33
CA PRO A 147 -23.24 -3.15 -5.01
C PRO A 147 -21.92 -3.26 -4.25
N LEU A 148 -21.32 -4.45 -4.18
CA LEU A 148 -20.03 -4.67 -3.51
C LEU A 148 -18.94 -3.80 -4.15
N ILE A 149 -18.84 -3.82 -5.47
CA ILE A 149 -17.82 -3.10 -6.23
C ILE A 149 -17.92 -1.59 -5.98
N LEU A 150 -19.12 -1.04 -6.04
CA LEU A 150 -19.34 0.39 -5.84
C LEU A 150 -19.14 0.79 -4.38
N THR A 151 -19.69 0.05 -3.41
CA THR A 151 -19.51 0.42 -2.00
C THR A 151 -18.07 0.23 -1.56
N GLY A 152 -17.46 -0.92 -1.86
CA GLY A 152 -16.07 -1.21 -1.53
C GLY A 152 -15.12 -0.23 -2.22
N GLY A 153 -15.40 0.11 -3.48
CA GLY A 153 -14.57 1.00 -4.27
C GLY A 153 -14.71 2.47 -3.89
N ILE A 154 -15.92 2.94 -3.57
CA ILE A 154 -16.16 4.32 -3.14
C ILE A 154 -15.68 4.52 -1.70
N PHE A 155 -16.05 3.65 -0.75
CA PHE A 155 -15.56 3.79 0.62
C PHE A 155 -14.05 3.58 0.69
N GLY A 156 -13.54 2.54 0.02
CA GLY A 156 -12.11 2.31 -0.12
C GLY A 156 -11.42 3.53 -0.75
N GLY A 157 -11.93 4.04 -1.86
CA GLY A 157 -11.35 5.19 -2.57
C GLY A 157 -11.46 6.52 -1.84
N VAL A 158 -12.52 6.75 -1.06
CA VAL A 158 -12.69 7.98 -0.27
C VAL A 158 -11.85 7.93 0.99
N ILE A 159 -11.89 6.84 1.76
CA ILE A 159 -11.07 6.71 2.97
C ILE A 159 -9.60 6.71 2.58
N HIS A 160 -9.22 5.87 1.62
CA HIS A 160 -7.85 5.79 1.14
C HIS A 160 -7.43 7.09 0.45
N GLY A 161 -8.25 7.65 -0.44
CA GLY A 161 -7.96 8.90 -1.15
C GLY A 161 -7.83 10.09 -0.21
N LEU A 162 -8.70 10.27 0.78
CA LEU A 162 -8.58 11.38 1.73
C LEU A 162 -7.37 11.20 2.65
N PHE A 163 -7.13 9.99 3.18
CA PHE A 163 -5.95 9.74 4.03
C PHE A 163 -4.65 9.89 3.23
N ILE A 164 -4.56 9.30 2.04
CA ILE A 164 -3.31 9.24 1.27
C ILE A 164 -3.08 10.43 0.36
N THR A 165 -4.08 11.27 0.09
CA THR A 165 -3.85 12.57 -0.54
C THR A 165 -3.42 13.60 0.51
N SER A 166 -3.88 13.48 1.75
CA SER A 166 -3.52 14.40 2.85
C SER A 166 -2.16 14.08 3.49
N LEU A 167 -1.85 12.80 3.70
CA LEU A 167 -0.61 12.37 4.37
C LEU A 167 0.69 12.81 3.64
N PRO A 168 0.81 12.69 2.31
CA PRO A 168 1.92 13.24 1.56
C PRO A 168 2.07 14.76 1.69
N ALA A 169 0.97 15.50 1.89
CA ALA A 169 1.05 16.94 2.09
C ALA A 169 1.86 17.30 3.35
N PHE A 170 1.89 16.42 4.35
CA PHE A 170 2.71 16.57 5.56
C PHE A 170 4.11 15.97 5.38
N LEU A 171 4.23 14.84 4.70
CA LEU A 171 5.50 14.14 4.55
C LEU A 171 6.44 14.81 3.53
N VAL A 172 5.91 15.31 2.40
CA VAL A 172 6.72 15.90 1.33
C VAL A 172 7.56 17.08 1.82
N PRO A 173 7.00 18.08 2.55
CA PRO A 173 7.82 19.18 3.10
C PRO A 173 8.91 18.69 4.05
N MET A 174 8.64 17.63 4.82
CA MET A 174 9.62 17.05 5.73
C MET A 174 10.75 16.36 4.96
N LEU A 175 10.43 15.59 3.91
CA LEU A 175 11.42 14.96 3.03
C LEU A 175 12.26 16.01 2.28
N GLU A 176 11.65 17.12 1.87
CA GLU A 176 12.34 18.25 1.25
C GLU A 176 13.38 18.87 2.18
N SER A 177 13.12 18.92 3.50
CA SER A 177 14.11 19.38 4.48
C SER A 177 15.36 18.49 4.56
N TYR A 178 15.25 17.24 4.11
CA TYR A 178 16.36 16.29 3.99
C TYR A 178 16.95 16.21 2.56
N GLY A 179 16.49 17.07 1.64
CA GLY A 179 16.98 17.11 0.25
C GLY A 179 16.24 16.21 -0.74
N PHE A 180 15.14 15.56 -0.33
CA PHE A 180 14.31 14.72 -1.19
C PHE A 180 13.12 15.53 -1.73
N THR A 181 13.27 16.12 -2.92
CA THR A 181 12.25 17.02 -3.50
C THR A 181 11.16 16.30 -4.26
N GLY A 182 9.89 16.60 -3.96
CA GLY A 182 8.74 16.11 -4.74
C GLY A 182 8.51 14.60 -4.69
N VAL A 183 8.99 13.92 -3.66
CA VAL A 183 8.83 12.47 -3.46
C VAL A 183 8.11 12.16 -2.15
N THR A 184 7.39 11.05 -2.12
CA THR A 184 6.68 10.54 -0.93
C THR A 184 6.65 9.01 -0.98
N PHE A 185 6.28 8.38 0.13
CA PHE A 185 5.97 6.95 0.18
C PHE A 185 4.57 6.64 -0.32
N SER A 186 4.35 5.36 -0.60
CA SER A 186 3.12 4.90 -1.24
C SER A 186 2.00 4.45 -0.33
N ASP A 187 2.33 4.05 0.88
CA ASP A 187 1.37 3.42 1.77
C ASP A 187 1.23 4.26 3.03
N SER A 188 0.01 4.33 3.55
CA SER A 188 -0.30 5.22 4.68
C SER A 188 0.50 4.90 5.95
N ASP A 189 0.83 3.63 6.17
CA ASP A 189 1.66 3.14 7.28
C ASP A 189 3.12 3.55 7.11
N VAL A 190 3.68 3.46 5.89
CA VAL A 190 5.04 3.90 5.58
C VAL A 190 5.14 5.43 5.66
N ILE A 191 4.13 6.16 5.18
CA ILE A 191 4.07 7.63 5.30
C ILE A 191 4.04 8.03 6.78
N SER A 192 3.19 7.38 7.57
CA SER A 192 3.07 7.65 9.01
C SER A 192 4.37 7.34 9.77
N SER A 193 5.00 6.20 9.47
CA SER A 193 6.30 5.84 10.04
C SER A 193 7.39 6.84 9.66
N GLY A 194 7.38 7.31 8.41
CA GLY A 194 8.26 8.38 7.93
C GLY A 194 8.07 9.68 8.71
N LEU A 195 6.83 10.11 8.93
CA LEU A 195 6.49 11.30 9.73
C LEU A 195 7.01 11.19 11.17
N VAL A 196 6.83 10.03 11.82
CA VAL A 196 7.32 9.80 13.18
C VAL A 196 8.84 9.85 13.23
N LEU A 197 9.52 9.12 12.34
CA LEU A 197 10.99 9.07 12.30
C LEU A 197 11.60 10.45 11.97
N GLY A 198 11.03 11.17 11.01
CA GLY A 198 11.54 12.49 10.64
C GLY A 198 11.40 13.51 11.76
N HIS A 199 10.28 13.51 12.49
CA HIS A 199 10.12 14.34 13.68
C HIS A 199 11.04 13.91 14.82
N ALA A 200 11.29 12.60 14.97
CA ALA A 200 12.27 12.10 15.94
C ALA A 200 13.69 12.61 15.63
N PHE A 201 14.11 12.60 14.36
CA PHE A 201 15.41 13.15 13.94
C PHE A 201 15.49 14.68 14.10
N GLN A 202 14.39 15.39 13.91
CA GLN A 202 14.30 16.82 14.21
C GLN A 202 14.21 17.14 15.72
N LYS A 203 14.32 16.13 16.60
CA LYS A 203 14.18 16.24 18.05
C LYS A 203 12.82 16.78 18.52
N ASN A 204 11.78 16.68 17.69
CA ASN A 204 10.42 17.04 18.06
C ASN A 204 9.74 15.88 18.82
N GLY A 205 10.14 15.69 20.08
CA GLY A 205 9.63 14.61 20.93
C GLY A 205 8.13 14.71 21.25
N LEU A 206 7.56 15.92 21.20
CA LEU A 206 6.14 16.14 21.46
C LEU A 206 5.27 15.49 20.38
N PHE A 207 5.60 15.70 19.10
CA PHE A 207 4.87 15.07 18.00
C PHE A 207 4.93 13.55 18.10
N VAL A 208 6.12 13.00 18.36
CA VAL A 208 6.33 11.54 18.49
C VAL A 208 5.48 10.98 19.63
N ALA A 209 5.49 11.63 20.80
CA ALA A 209 4.70 11.19 21.95
C ALA A 209 3.19 11.25 21.66
N LEU A 210 2.70 12.35 21.07
CA LEU A 210 1.29 12.49 20.69
C LEU A 210 0.87 11.45 19.66
N PHE A 211 1.72 11.15 18.68
CA PHE A 211 1.45 10.13 17.68
C PHE A 211 1.37 8.73 18.29
N ILE A 212 2.28 8.39 19.22
CA ILE A 212 2.24 7.12 19.95
C ILE A 212 0.95 7.01 20.78
N VAL A 213 0.58 8.08 21.50
CA VAL A 213 -0.66 8.13 22.28
C VAL A 213 -1.89 7.98 21.37
N PHE A 214 -1.89 8.63 20.21
CA PHE A 214 -2.97 8.50 19.23
C PHE A 214 -3.10 7.05 18.73
N VAL A 215 -2.01 6.39 18.35
CA VAL A 215 -2.01 4.99 17.92
C VAL A 215 -2.48 4.07 19.05
N ALA A 216 -2.00 4.28 20.27
CA ALA A 216 -2.41 3.49 21.44
C ALA A 216 -3.89 3.67 21.76
N ALA A 217 -4.42 4.90 21.68
CA ALA A 217 -5.82 5.19 21.88
C ALA A 217 -6.69 4.55 20.79
N LEU A 218 -6.24 4.57 19.53
CA LEU A 218 -6.94 3.93 18.42
C LEU A 218 -6.97 2.41 18.59
N ALA A 219 -5.84 1.81 18.95
CA ALA A 219 -5.74 0.38 19.25
C ALA A 219 -6.65 -0.03 20.41
N TRP A 220 -6.68 0.78 21.48
CA TRP A 220 -7.58 0.57 22.61
C TRP A 220 -9.06 0.69 22.20
N PHE A 221 -9.43 1.68 21.39
CA PHE A 221 -10.80 1.86 20.92
C PHE A 221 -11.28 0.70 20.05
N VAL A 222 -10.41 0.19 19.17
CA VAL A 222 -10.71 -0.97 18.31
C VAL A 222 -10.85 -2.24 19.16
N ASN A 223 -9.89 -2.51 20.05
CA ASN A 223 -9.89 -3.73 20.86
C ASN A 223 -10.92 -3.72 21.99
N GLY A 224 -11.22 -2.56 22.58
CA GLY A 224 -12.18 -2.40 23.67
C GLY A 224 -13.62 -2.74 23.28
N LYS A 225 -13.96 -2.71 21.98
CA LYS A 225 -15.28 -3.13 21.48
C LYS A 225 -15.37 -4.62 21.16
N SER A 226 -14.25 -5.33 21.04
CA SER A 226 -14.21 -6.75 20.68
C SER A 226 -14.29 -7.69 21.90
N ALA A 227 -14.26 -7.16 23.12
CA ALA A 227 -14.26 -7.92 24.38
C ALA A 227 -15.67 -8.16 24.96
N LYS A 228 -16.64 -8.59 24.14
CA LYS A 228 -17.82 -9.31 24.66
C LYS A 228 -17.59 -10.81 24.42
N PRO A 229 -17.28 -11.62 25.44
CA PRO A 229 -17.19 -13.05 25.26
C PRO A 229 -18.60 -13.56 24.94
N LYS A 230 -18.82 -14.04 23.71
CA LYS A 230 -19.97 -14.90 23.42
C LYS A 230 -19.70 -16.20 24.16
N GLY A 231 -20.52 -16.47 25.18
CA GLY A 231 -20.49 -17.72 25.91
C GLY A 231 -20.56 -18.91 24.95
N GLU A 232 -19.52 -19.73 25.01
CA GLU A 232 -19.39 -20.97 24.29
C GLU A 232 -20.28 -21.99 24.99
N ASN A 233 -21.50 -22.22 24.48
CA ASN A 233 -22.28 -23.40 24.86
C ASN A 233 -21.75 -24.57 24.03
N ILE A 234 -20.76 -25.26 24.59
CA ILE A 234 -20.31 -26.56 24.14
C ILE A 234 -21.45 -27.54 24.45
N HIS A 235 -22.26 -27.87 23.45
CA HIS A 235 -23.08 -29.07 23.51
C HIS A 235 -22.17 -30.25 23.25
N GLU A 236 -21.74 -30.91 24.33
CA GLU A 236 -21.42 -32.33 24.30
C GLU A 236 -22.68 -33.08 23.84
N SER A 237 -22.58 -33.77 22.71
CA SER A 237 -23.42 -34.92 22.44
C SER A 237 -22.51 -36.06 21.97
N VAL A 238 -22.39 -37.01 22.90
CA VAL A 238 -21.97 -38.41 22.78
C VAL A 238 -22.31 -39.02 21.42
#